data_AF-A0A0B8QD71-F1
#
_entry.id   AF-A0A0B8QD71-F1
#
_cell.length_a   1.000
_cell.length_b   1.000
_cell.length_c   1.000
_cell.angle_alpha   90.00
_cell.angle_beta   90.00
_cell.angle_gamma   90.00
#
_symmetry.space_group_name_H-M   'P 1'
#
loop_
_entity.id
_entity.type
_entity.pdbx_description
1 polymer ?
#
loop_
_entity_poly.entity_id
_entity_poly.type
_entity_poly.pdbx_seq_one_letter_code
_entity_poly.pdbx_strand_id
1 'polypeptide(L)' 'MTHLARCCQPIPGDNISGYITQGRGISVHRSDCVQLNELRLHAPERIIDTVWGSGFVAHLS' A
#
# COMPACT_ATOMS: atom_id res chain seq x y z
N MET A 1 9.07 1.09 -9.90
CA MET A 1 7.76 0.55 -10.34
C MET A 1 6.91 0.28 -9.11
N THR A 2 5.63 0.62 -9.16
CA THR A 2 4.65 0.50 -8.07
C THR A 2 3.44 -0.27 -8.59
N HIS A 3 2.85 -1.16 -7.80
CA HIS A 3 1.66 -1.91 -8.18
C HIS A 3 0.70 -2.08 -6.99
N LEU A 4 -0.59 -2.20 -7.27
CA LEU A 4 -1.61 -2.44 -6.25
C LEU A 4 -1.71 -3.94 -5.93
N ALA A 5 -1.81 -4.28 -4.65
CA ALA A 5 -1.87 -5.66 -4.19
C ALA A 5 -3.22 -6.30 -4.53
N ARG A 6 -3.19 -7.51 -5.07
CA ARG A 6 -4.41 -8.26 -5.45
C ARG A 6 -5.23 -8.77 -4.26
N CYS A 7 -4.63 -8.89 -3.08
CA CYS A 7 -5.29 -9.43 -1.89
C CYS A 7 -6.31 -8.46 -1.27
N CYS A 8 -6.09 -7.15 -1.38
CA CYS A 8 -6.96 -6.13 -0.80
C CYS A 8 -7.45 -5.08 -1.80
N GLN A 9 -6.91 -5.07 -3.03
CA GLN A 9 -7.37 -4.24 -4.15
C GLN A 9 -7.65 -2.78 -3.73
N PRO A 10 -6.64 -2.08 -3.17
CA PRO A 10 -6.83 -0.73 -2.64
C PRO A 10 -7.31 0.23 -3.74
N ILE A 11 -8.26 1.11 -3.38
CA ILE A 11 -8.81 2.13 -4.26
C ILE A 11 -8.48 3.54 -3.76
N PRO A 12 -8.49 4.56 -4.63
CA PRO A 12 -8.27 5.94 -4.21
C PRO A 12 -9.17 6.34 -3.04
N GLY A 13 -8.56 6.88 -1.98
CA GLY A 13 -9.23 7.23 -0.72
C GLY A 13 -9.03 6.23 0.40
N ASP A 14 -8.66 4.98 0.09
CA ASP A 14 -8.24 4.04 1.12
C ASP A 14 -6.96 4.53 1.80
N ASN A 15 -6.86 4.28 3.11
CA ASN A 15 -5.58 4.35 3.80
C ASN A 15 -4.68 3.23 3.29
N ILE A 16 -3.54 3.60 2.72
CA ILE A 16 -2.60 2.68 2.07
C ILE A 16 -1.21 2.71 2.71
N SER A 17 -0.50 1.60 2.58
CA SER A 17 0.92 1.49 2.92
C SER A 17 1.63 0.63 1.88
N GLY A 18 2.89 0.95 1.61
CA GLY A 18 3.73 0.24 0.65
C GLY A 18 4.59 -0.82 1.34
N TYR A 19 4.86 -1.90 0.62
CA TYR A 19 5.87 -2.89 0.97
C TYR A 19 6.89 -3.02 -0.16
N ILE A 20 8.17 -2.83 0.16
CA ILE A 20 9.27 -3.03 -0.78
C ILE A 20 9.37 -4.53 -1.06
N THR A 21 9.21 -4.93 -2.32
CA THR A 21 9.36 -6.33 -2.76
C THR A 21 10.78 -6.63 -3.24
N GLN A 22 11.16 -7.89 -3.29
CA GLN A 22 12.47 -8.28 -3.84
C GLN A 22 12.43 -8.19 -5.36
N GLY A 23 13.05 -7.16 -5.93
CA GLY A 23 13.23 -7.01 -7.38
C GLY A 23 11.99 -6.59 -8.19
N ARG A 24 10.81 -6.43 -7.58
CA ARG A 24 9.55 -6.06 -8.28
C ARG A 24 9.03 -4.66 -7.92
N GLY A 25 9.85 -3.86 -7.23
CA GLY A 25 9.47 -2.52 -6.76
C GLY A 25 8.57 -2.58 -5.52
N ILE A 26 7.55 -1.73 -5.46
CA ILE A 26 6.68 -1.58 -4.28
C ILE A 26 5.30 -2.18 -4.56
N SER A 27 4.83 -3.05 -3.65
CA SER A 27 3.43 -3.50 -3.58
C SER A 27 2.66 -2.58 -2.64
N VAL A 28 1.54 -2.02 -3.09
CA VAL A 28 0.68 -1.12 -2.30
C VAL A 28 -0.50 -1.92 -1.76
N HIS A 29 -0.68 -1.89 -0.46
CA HIS A 29 -1.77 -2.55 0.26
C HIS A 29 -2.62 -1.50 0.97
N ARG A 30 -3.86 -1.85 1.32
CA ARG A 30 -4.55 -1.10 2.39
C ARG A 30 -3.80 -1.27 3.70
N SER A 31 -3.78 -0.23 4.53
CA SER A 31 -3.08 -0.25 5.82
C SER A 31 -3.61 -1.30 6.80
N ASP A 32 -4.85 -1.74 6.61
CA ASP A 32 -5.52 -2.79 7.41
C ASP A 32 -5.41 -4.21 6.82
N CYS A 33 -4.62 -4.40 5.75
CA CYS A 33 -4.53 -5.68 5.06
C CYS A 33 -3.82 -6.74 5.93
N VAL A 34 -4.46 -7.90 6.12
CA VAL A 34 -3.89 -9.05 6.86
C VAL A 34 -2.53 -9.46 6.31
N GLN A 35 -2.40 -9.54 4.98
CA GLN A 35 -1.15 -9.94 4.33
C GLN A 35 -0.06 -8.88 4.47
N LEU A 36 -0.43 -7.60 4.52
CA LEU A 36 0.54 -6.54 4.83
C LEU A 36 1.02 -6.68 6.29
N ASN A 37 0.14 -7.04 7.22
CA ASN A 37 0.49 -7.24 8.61
C ASN A 37 1.49 -8.40 8.78
N GLU A 38 1.28 -9.53 8.08
CA GLU A 38 2.26 -10.63 8.07
C GLU A 38 3.62 -10.17 7.53
N LEU A 39 3.63 -9.46 6.40
CA LEU A 39 4.87 -8.93 5.81
C LEU A 39 5.58 -7.95 6.76
N ARG A 40 4.83 -7.09 7.46
CA ARG A 40 5.35 -6.17 8.48
C ARG A 40 6.02 -6.92 9.64
N LEU A 41 5.43 -8.03 10.08
CA LEU A 41 6.00 -8.84 11.17
C LEU A 41 7.32 -9.51 10.75
N HIS A 42 7.45 -9.89 9.48
CA HIS A 42 8.65 -10.55 8.96
C HIS A 42 9.78 -9.59 8.58
N ALA A 43 9.45 -8.42 8.02
CA ALA A 43 10.43 -7.46 7.53
C ALA A 43 9.92 -6.02 7.65
N PRO A 44 9.84 -5.49 8.89
CA PRO A 44 9.24 -4.18 9.17
C PRO A 44 9.98 -3.03 8.47
N GLU A 45 11.29 -3.16 8.24
CA GLU A 45 12.11 -2.16 7.54
C GLU A 45 11.74 -1.98 6.07
N ARG A 46 10.95 -2.91 5.51
CA ARG A 46 10.47 -2.86 4.12
C ARG A 46 9.10 -2.20 4.01
N ILE A 47 8.48 -1.83 5.12
CA ILE A 47 7.23 -1.08 5.13
C ILE A 47 7.55 0.39 4.93
N ILE A 48 6.77 1.04 4.06
CA ILE A 48 6.89 2.46 3.79
C ILE A 48 5.53 3.13 3.86
N ASP A 49 5.53 4.38 4.30
CA ASP A 49 4.36 5.24 4.21
C ASP A 49 4.14 5.67 2.76
N THR A 50 2.88 5.70 2.34
CA THR A 50 2.51 6.03 0.97
C THR A 50 1.21 6.82 0.95
N VAL A 51 1.09 7.72 -0.02
CA VAL A 51 -0.12 8.50 -0.28
C VAL A 51 -0.53 8.33 -1.74
N TRP A 52 -1.82 8.54 -2.00
CA TRP A 52 -2.31 8.63 -3.37
C TRP A 52 -1.73 9.86 -4.08
N GLY A 53 -1.49 9.74 -5.38
CA GLY A 53 -0.94 10.84 -6.18
C GLY A 53 -1.88 12.05 -6.24
N SER A 54 -1.27 13.24 -6.40
CA SER A 54 -1.94 14.52 -6.61
C SER A 54 -2.81 14.48 -7.87
N GLY A 55 -4.11 14.27 -7.68
CA GLY A 55 -5.10 13.98 -8.71
C GLY A 55 -6.35 13.33 -8.10
N PHE A 56 -6.20 12.69 -6.94
CA PHE A 56 -7.31 12.33 -6.08
C PHE A 56 -7.70 13.52 -5.19
N VAL A 57 -8.63 14.35 -5.66
CA VAL A 57 -9.47 15.15 -4.76
C VAL A 57 -10.60 14.25 -4.30
N ALA A 58 -10.53 13.76 -3.07
CA ALA A 58 -11.73 13.26 -2.42
C ALA A 58 -12.74 14.41 -2.47
N HIS A 59 -13.85 14.24 -3.18
CA HIS A 59 -14.94 15.20 -3.14
C HIS A 59 -15.41 15.29 -1.69
N LEU A 60 -14.88 16.27 -0.97
CA LEU A 60 -15.46 16.72 0.29
C LEU A 60 -16.82 17.30 -0.09
N SER A 61 -17.87 16.57 0.29
CA SER A 61 -19.24 17.09 0.30
C SER A 61 -19.40 18.00 1.52
#